data_AF-A0A2M7I1Y7-F1
#
_entry.id   AF-A0A2M7I1Y7-F1
#
_cell.length_a   1.000
_cell.length_b   1.000
_cell.length_c   1.000
_cell.angle_alpha   90.00
_cell.angle_beta   90.00
_cell.angle_gamma   90.00
#
_symmetry.space_group_name_H-M   'P 1'
#
loop_
_entity.id
_entity.type
_entity.pdbx_description
1 polymer ?
#
loop_
_entity_poly.entity_id
_entity_poly.type
_entity_poly.pdbx_seq_one_letter_code
_entity_poly.pdbx_strand_id
1 'polypeptide(L)'
;MYKYFISLIISLLIINFSSAKTKKNFIPNASQQTVNECLTCHFDNEDGNGEPAHLFKKDIHFNKGITCAGCHGGDPTKDDMDEAMDKNKGYIGVPSKAERYKVCIKCHSDSKKMKSFGSNIPTDQFEKLKGSIHFTKSINASTPIADCITCHSVHNIASVKDPRSTVYPTKIPKLCKSCHSNASFM
;
A
#
# COMPACT_ATOMS: atom_id res chain seq x y z
N MET A 1 -55.94 10.55 -76.38
CA MET A 1 -56.95 11.47 -75.79
C MET A 1 -56.97 11.22 -74.28
N TYR A 2 -57.00 12.30 -73.48
CA TYR A 2 -57.15 12.38 -72.01
C TYR A 2 -56.06 11.71 -71.13
N LYS A 3 -55.06 12.39 -70.54
CA LYS A 3 -55.01 13.46 -69.51
C LYS A 3 -55.52 13.06 -68.10
N TYR A 4 -54.56 13.02 -67.16
CA TYR A 4 -54.60 13.18 -65.69
C TYR A 4 -55.21 12.07 -64.82
N PHE A 5 -54.43 11.53 -63.87
CA PHE A 5 -54.52 11.96 -62.47
C PHE A 5 -53.30 11.46 -61.65
N ILE A 6 -52.62 12.40 -61.03
CA ILE A 6 -51.53 12.23 -60.07
C ILE A 6 -52.14 11.75 -58.75
N SER A 7 -51.59 10.69 -58.15
CA SER A 7 -51.66 10.52 -56.71
C SER A 7 -50.37 9.91 -56.19
N LEU A 8 -49.67 10.73 -55.42
CA LEU A 8 -48.36 10.54 -54.83
C LEU A 8 -48.55 9.74 -53.52
N ILE A 9 -48.28 8.44 -53.51
CA ILE A 9 -48.20 7.64 -52.28
C ILE A 9 -46.72 7.39 -51.99
N ILE A 10 -46.13 8.27 -51.18
CA ILE A 10 -44.81 8.07 -50.59
C ILE A 10 -44.99 7.05 -49.47
N SER A 11 -44.65 5.79 -49.73
CA SER A 11 -44.54 4.75 -48.71
C SER A 11 -43.16 4.86 -48.04
N LEU A 12 -43.16 5.30 -46.78
CA LEU A 12 -42.00 5.22 -45.89
C LEU A 12 -41.64 3.75 -45.66
N LEU A 13 -40.60 3.24 -46.33
CA LEU A 13 -39.89 2.05 -45.87
C LEU A 13 -38.75 2.49 -44.95
N ILE A 14 -39.03 2.49 -43.63
CA ILE A 14 -38.03 2.66 -42.59
C ILE A 14 -37.16 1.40 -42.57
N ILE A 15 -35.90 1.55 -42.99
CA ILE A 15 -34.88 0.51 -42.89
C ILE A 15 -34.52 0.38 -41.40
N ASN A 16 -35.01 -0.69 -40.75
CA ASN A 16 -34.61 -1.07 -39.41
C ASN A 16 -33.16 -1.58 -39.41
N PHE A 17 -32.19 -0.68 -39.25
CA PHE A 17 -30.82 -1.06 -38.87
C PHE A 17 -30.81 -1.45 -37.38
N SER A 18 -30.99 -2.73 -37.09
CA SER A 18 -30.64 -3.31 -35.79
C SER A 18 -29.14 -3.16 -35.57
N SER A 19 -28.75 -2.14 -34.80
CA SER A 19 -27.39 -1.96 -34.32
C SER A 19 -27.04 -3.13 -33.39
N ALA A 20 -26.21 -4.05 -33.88
CA ALA A 20 -25.64 -5.12 -33.09
C ALA A 20 -24.84 -4.49 -31.94
N LYS A 21 -25.41 -4.52 -30.72
CA LYS A 21 -24.68 -4.22 -29.49
C LYS A 21 -23.53 -5.21 -29.41
N THR A 22 -22.34 -4.78 -29.81
CA THR A 22 -21.09 -5.41 -29.42
C THR A 22 -21.13 -5.54 -27.91
N LYS A 23 -21.21 -6.80 -27.42
CA LYS A 23 -20.94 -7.11 -26.02
C LYS A 23 -19.56 -6.53 -25.74
N LYS A 24 -19.52 -5.39 -25.05
CA LYS A 24 -18.31 -4.92 -24.38
C LYS A 24 -17.85 -6.09 -23.54
N ASN A 25 -16.79 -6.76 -23.98
CA ASN A 25 -16.04 -7.66 -23.14
C ASN A 25 -15.68 -6.87 -21.90
N PHE A 26 -16.28 -7.26 -20.78
CA PHE A 26 -15.99 -6.71 -19.46
C PHE A 26 -14.55 -7.08 -19.16
N ILE A 27 -13.63 -6.19 -19.51
CA ILE A 27 -12.29 -6.17 -18.94
C ILE A 27 -12.52 -5.72 -17.49
N PRO A 28 -12.25 -6.55 -16.48
CA PRO A 28 -12.36 -6.11 -15.10
C PRO A 28 -11.40 -4.95 -14.93
N ASN A 29 -11.97 -3.78 -14.63
CA ASN A 29 -11.26 -2.54 -14.41
C ASN A 29 -10.28 -2.74 -13.24
N ALA A 30 -9.07 -2.23 -13.38
CA ALA A 30 -8.13 -2.14 -12.28
C ALA A 30 -8.74 -1.32 -11.12
N SER A 31 -8.39 -1.72 -9.90
CA SER A 31 -8.62 -1.05 -8.61
C SER A 31 -10.07 -0.75 -8.20
N GLN A 32 -10.70 -1.70 -7.50
CA GLN A 32 -11.55 -1.32 -6.37
C GLN A 32 -10.61 -0.73 -5.32
N GLN A 33 -10.40 0.59 -5.34
CA GLN A 33 -9.58 1.26 -4.34
C GLN A 33 -10.33 1.13 -3.01
N THR A 34 -9.75 0.39 -2.06
CA THR A 34 -10.27 0.26 -0.71
C THR A 34 -10.41 1.65 -0.10
N VAL A 35 -11.61 1.98 0.41
CA VAL A 35 -11.86 3.23 1.14
C VAL A 35 -10.83 3.35 2.26
N ASN A 36 -10.18 4.51 2.37
CA ASN A 36 -9.17 4.80 3.37
C ASN A 36 -9.29 6.26 3.83
N GLU A 37 -10.27 6.50 4.70
CA GLU A 37 -10.53 7.81 5.30
C GLU A 37 -9.35 8.31 6.13
N CYS A 38 -8.54 7.40 6.69
CA CYS A 38 -7.28 7.78 7.33
C CYS A 38 -6.38 8.52 6.34
N LEU A 39 -6.23 8.02 5.12
CA LEU A 39 -5.42 8.68 4.10
C LEU A 39 -6.05 10.00 3.64
N THR A 40 -7.37 10.07 3.50
CA THR A 40 -8.07 11.30 3.11
C THR A 40 -7.80 12.41 4.12
N CYS A 41 -8.20 12.18 5.37
CA CYS A 41 -8.10 13.19 6.42
C CYS A 41 -6.64 13.55 6.74
N HIS A 42 -5.76 12.55 6.91
CA HIS A 42 -4.36 12.85 7.23
C HIS A 42 -3.62 13.52 6.06
N PHE A 43 -3.96 13.22 4.81
CA PHE A 43 -3.33 13.91 3.68
C PHE A 43 -3.72 15.40 3.65
N ASP A 44 -4.96 15.73 3.97
CA ASP A 44 -5.43 17.13 3.94
C ASP A 44 -4.98 17.94 5.17
N ASN A 45 -4.65 17.28 6.28
CA ASN A 45 -4.33 17.92 7.57
C ASN A 45 -2.85 17.81 7.99
N GLU A 46 -2.00 17.16 7.20
CA GLU A 46 -0.56 17.11 7.43
C GLU A 46 0.16 18.29 6.74
N ASP A 47 1.29 18.73 7.33
CA ASP A 47 2.10 19.88 6.88
C ASP A 47 2.84 19.67 5.53
N GLY A 48 2.47 18.64 4.76
CA GLY A 48 2.87 18.45 3.37
C GLY A 48 3.76 17.24 3.09
N ASN A 49 4.54 17.32 2.01
CA ASN A 49 5.14 16.16 1.31
C ASN A 49 6.10 15.27 2.12
N GLY A 50 6.55 15.71 3.29
CA GLY A 50 7.41 14.94 4.20
C GLY A 50 6.65 14.08 5.20
N GLU A 51 5.34 14.27 5.31
CA GLU A 51 4.52 13.65 6.34
C GLU A 51 3.99 12.26 5.93
N PRO A 52 3.58 11.42 6.91
CA PRO A 52 3.22 10.02 6.68
C PRO A 52 2.21 9.79 5.54
N ALA A 53 1.08 10.49 5.52
CA ALA A 53 0.04 10.29 4.52
C ALA A 53 0.49 10.70 3.11
N HIS A 54 1.32 11.73 3.01
CA HIS A 54 1.90 12.18 1.75
C HIS A 54 2.95 11.21 1.19
N LEU A 55 3.76 10.63 2.07
CA LEU A 55 4.77 9.64 1.70
C LEU A 55 4.14 8.30 1.32
N PHE A 56 3.07 7.89 2.01
CA PHE A 56 2.48 6.56 1.92
C PHE A 56 1.99 6.19 0.52
N LYS A 57 1.58 7.17 -0.28
CA LYS A 57 1.19 6.96 -1.69
C LYS A 57 2.32 6.35 -2.55
N LYS A 58 3.57 6.41 -2.11
CA LYS A 58 4.75 5.83 -2.80
C LYS A 58 5.14 4.46 -2.26
N ASP A 59 4.51 4.01 -1.17
CA ASP A 59 4.84 2.78 -0.46
C ASP A 59 4.40 1.54 -1.25
N ILE A 60 5.21 0.48 -1.20
CA ILE A 60 4.86 -0.80 -1.82
C ILE A 60 3.60 -1.42 -1.21
N HIS A 61 3.32 -1.18 0.08
CA HIS A 61 2.13 -1.67 0.75
C HIS A 61 0.88 -0.96 0.26
N PHE A 62 0.94 0.36 0.05
CA PHE A 62 -0.13 1.12 -0.59
C PHE A 62 -0.45 0.56 -1.99
N ASN A 63 0.59 0.30 -2.80
CA ASN A 63 0.42 -0.32 -4.12
C ASN A 63 -0.17 -1.74 -4.08
N LYS A 64 -0.12 -2.40 -2.92
CA LYS A 64 -0.72 -3.72 -2.68
C LYS A 64 -2.09 -3.64 -2.02
N GLY A 65 -2.67 -2.44 -1.89
CA GLY A 65 -4.01 -2.21 -1.33
C GLY A 65 -4.06 -2.25 0.20
N ILE A 66 -2.90 -2.23 0.88
CA ILE A 66 -2.84 -2.17 2.34
C ILE A 66 -3.07 -0.71 2.77
N THR A 67 -4.07 -0.49 3.62
CA THR A 67 -4.40 0.83 4.17
C THR A 67 -3.54 1.14 5.40
N CYS A 68 -3.68 2.36 5.93
CA CYS A 68 -3.02 2.80 7.16
C CYS A 68 -3.28 1.82 8.33
N ALA A 69 -4.52 1.32 8.40
CA ALA A 69 -4.95 0.36 9.41
C ALA A 69 -4.27 -1.02 9.31
N GLY A 70 -3.69 -1.37 8.16
CA GLY A 70 -2.88 -2.59 8.04
C GLY A 70 -1.67 -2.58 8.98
N CYS A 71 -1.16 -1.39 9.30
CA CYS A 71 -0.05 -1.20 10.23
C CYS A 71 -0.50 -0.64 11.59
N HIS A 72 -1.31 0.41 11.57
CA HIS A 72 -1.73 1.17 12.75
C HIS A 72 -3.00 0.63 13.41
N GLY A 73 -3.68 -0.33 12.80
CA GLY A 73 -5.00 -0.80 13.24
C GLY A 73 -6.10 0.24 13.06
N GLY A 74 -7.23 0.06 13.74
CA GLY A 74 -8.39 0.93 13.61
C GLY A 74 -9.25 0.59 12.40
N ASP A 75 -10.19 1.46 12.08
CA ASP A 75 -11.15 1.29 10.98
C ASP A 75 -10.94 2.36 9.90
N PRO A 76 -10.37 2.02 8.73
CA PRO A 76 -10.08 2.98 7.67
C PRO A 76 -11.34 3.41 6.90
N THR A 77 -12.52 2.88 7.23
CA THR A 77 -13.79 3.23 6.58
C THR A 77 -14.57 4.31 7.31
N LYS A 78 -14.05 4.77 8.46
CA LYS A 78 -14.68 5.77 9.33
C LYS A 78 -14.01 7.12 9.16
N ASP A 79 -14.83 8.15 8.96
CA ASP A 79 -14.44 9.55 8.92
C ASP A 79 -14.41 10.19 10.32
N ASP A 80 -15.22 9.68 11.25
CA ASP A 80 -15.15 10.03 12.66
C ASP A 80 -13.86 9.52 13.31
N MET A 81 -13.12 10.42 13.94
CA MET A 81 -11.80 10.12 14.51
C MET A 81 -11.85 9.20 15.72
N ASP A 82 -12.90 9.30 16.54
CA ASP A 82 -13.08 8.46 17.72
C ASP A 82 -13.45 7.03 17.33
N GLU A 83 -14.22 6.85 16.25
CA GLU A 83 -14.50 5.54 15.68
C GLU A 83 -13.31 4.94 14.91
N ALA A 84 -12.64 5.73 14.07
CA ALA A 84 -11.52 5.29 13.23
C ALA A 84 -10.31 4.88 14.07
N MET A 85 -10.02 5.63 15.14
CA MET A 85 -8.85 5.44 16.01
C MET A 85 -9.22 4.88 17.39
N ASP A 86 -10.32 4.11 17.47
CA ASP A 86 -10.72 3.46 18.71
C ASP A 86 -9.72 2.35 19.10
N LYS A 87 -9.02 2.55 20.23
CA LYS A 87 -8.08 1.57 20.78
C LYS A 87 -8.76 0.24 21.14
N ASN A 88 -10.04 0.27 21.53
CA ASN A 88 -10.81 -0.92 21.87
C ASN A 88 -11.18 -1.74 20.63
N LYS A 89 -11.16 -1.12 19.43
CA LYS A 89 -11.38 -1.77 18.14
C LYS A 89 -10.08 -2.08 17.40
N GLY A 90 -8.95 -2.06 18.12
CA GLY A 90 -7.67 -2.52 17.61
C GLY A 90 -6.80 -1.44 16.97
N TYR A 91 -7.12 -0.15 17.13
CA TYR A 91 -6.16 0.92 16.83
C TYR A 91 -4.98 0.89 17.81
N ILE A 92 -3.76 0.84 17.29
CA ILE A 92 -2.54 0.74 18.08
C ILE A 92 -1.71 2.04 18.06
N GLY A 93 -2.12 3.04 17.29
CA GLY A 93 -1.36 4.27 17.09
C GLY A 93 -0.02 4.03 16.41
N VAL A 94 0.97 4.88 16.69
CA VAL A 94 2.34 4.71 16.20
C VAL A 94 3.03 3.59 17.01
N PRO A 95 3.43 2.46 16.39
CA PRO A 95 4.04 1.36 17.11
C PRO A 95 5.37 1.78 17.77
N SER A 96 5.55 1.42 19.05
CA SER A 96 6.78 1.71 19.78
C SER A 96 7.98 0.97 19.18
N LYS A 97 9.22 1.40 19.50
CA LYS A 97 10.44 0.70 19.06
C LYS A 97 10.46 -0.78 19.44
N ALA A 98 9.91 -1.13 20.61
CA ALA A 98 9.85 -2.51 21.08
C ALA A 98 8.81 -3.35 20.33
N GLU A 99 7.75 -2.74 19.81
CA GLU A 99 6.59 -3.45 19.24
C GLU A 99 6.49 -3.33 17.71
N ARG A 100 7.18 -2.37 17.09
CA ARG A 100 7.03 -2.07 15.65
C ARG A 100 7.34 -3.25 14.74
N TYR A 101 8.28 -4.12 15.09
CA TYR A 101 8.56 -5.32 14.31
C TYR A 101 7.36 -6.28 14.26
N LYS A 102 6.53 -6.31 15.32
CA LYS A 102 5.35 -7.19 15.40
C LYS A 102 4.35 -6.88 14.30
N VAL A 103 4.24 -5.61 13.91
CA VAL A 103 3.37 -5.17 12.81
C VAL A 103 3.84 -5.76 11.48
N CYS A 104 5.14 -5.73 11.21
CA CYS A 104 5.71 -6.27 9.96
C CYS A 104 5.49 -7.79 9.87
N ILE A 105 5.79 -8.53 10.95
CA ILE A 105 5.74 -10.00 10.93
C ILE A 105 4.31 -10.54 10.86
N LYS A 106 3.27 -9.77 11.24
CA LYS A 106 1.86 -10.16 11.01
C LYS A 106 1.58 -10.58 9.56
N CYS A 107 2.36 -10.11 8.60
CA CYS A 107 2.33 -10.54 7.20
C CYS A 107 3.64 -11.22 6.78
N HIS A 108 4.78 -10.61 7.10
CA HIS A 108 6.09 -11.03 6.59
C HIS A 108 6.66 -12.29 7.25
N SER A 109 5.99 -12.90 8.23
CA SER A 109 6.33 -14.25 8.71
C SER A 109 5.35 -15.34 8.24
N ASP A 110 4.39 -15.01 7.38
CA ASP A 110 3.40 -15.95 6.85
C ASP A 110 3.43 -15.99 5.31
N SER A 111 3.94 -17.10 4.78
CA SER A 111 4.04 -17.30 3.33
C SER A 111 2.69 -17.34 2.61
N LYS A 112 1.62 -17.85 3.24
CA LYS A 112 0.28 -17.89 2.62
C LYS A 112 -0.29 -16.48 2.53
N LYS A 113 -0.12 -15.68 3.58
CA LYS A 113 -0.54 -14.28 3.59
C LYS A 113 0.25 -13.43 2.60
N MET A 114 1.57 -13.61 2.49
CA MET A 114 2.34 -12.89 1.47
C MET A 114 1.93 -13.28 0.04
N LYS A 115 1.61 -14.55 -0.19
CA LYS A 115 1.10 -15.03 -1.49
C LYS A 115 -0.27 -14.43 -1.84
N SER A 116 -1.15 -14.18 -0.87
CA SER A 116 -2.45 -13.53 -1.15
C SER A 116 -2.30 -12.09 -1.65
N PHE A 117 -1.18 -11.43 -1.34
CA PHE A 117 -0.81 -10.13 -1.92
C PHE A 117 0.00 -10.25 -3.23
N GLY A 118 0.12 -11.46 -3.79
CA GLY A 118 0.91 -11.73 -4.99
C GLY A 118 2.41 -11.51 -4.76
N SER A 119 2.91 -11.77 -3.56
CA SER A 119 4.33 -11.66 -3.21
C SER A 119 4.93 -13.04 -2.93
N ASN A 120 6.14 -13.26 -3.44
CA ASN A 120 6.92 -14.49 -3.25
C ASN A 120 8.25 -14.23 -2.53
N ILE A 121 8.35 -13.11 -1.80
CA ILE A 121 9.53 -12.89 -0.98
C ILE A 121 9.59 -13.98 0.12
N PRO A 122 10.80 -14.38 0.56
CA PRO A 122 10.92 -15.29 1.71
C PRO A 122 10.19 -14.68 2.92
N THR A 123 9.83 -15.49 3.94
CA THR A 123 9.14 -15.02 5.16
C THR A 123 9.90 -15.35 6.46
N ASP A 124 11.21 -15.51 6.36
CA ASP A 124 12.13 -15.85 7.45
C ASP A 124 12.99 -14.66 7.91
N GLN A 125 12.70 -13.43 7.45
CA GLN A 125 13.59 -12.27 7.65
C GLN A 125 13.68 -11.88 9.12
N PHE A 126 12.58 -12.03 9.88
CA PHE A 126 12.61 -11.76 11.31
C PHE A 126 13.49 -12.76 12.07
N GLU A 127 13.46 -14.05 11.69
CA GLU A 127 14.36 -15.05 12.28
C GLU A 127 15.83 -14.74 11.96
N LYS A 128 16.12 -14.35 10.72
CA LYS A 128 17.45 -13.89 10.31
C LYS A 128 17.90 -12.65 11.08
N LEU A 129 17.00 -11.68 11.28
CA LEU A 129 17.29 -10.48 12.07
C LEU A 129 17.59 -10.84 13.52
N LYS A 130 16.74 -11.68 14.15
CA LYS A 130 16.93 -12.16 15.52
C LYS A 130 18.27 -12.85 15.74
N GLY A 131 18.73 -13.63 14.76
CA GLY A 131 20.04 -14.29 14.80
C GLY A 131 21.25 -13.37 14.53
N SER A 132 21.02 -12.09 14.19
CA SER A 132 22.09 -11.16 13.80
C SER A 132 22.54 -10.26 14.94
N ILE A 133 23.73 -9.66 14.78
CA ILE A 133 24.27 -8.67 15.74
C ILE A 133 23.40 -7.43 15.91
N HIS A 134 22.53 -7.13 14.93
CA HIS A 134 21.61 -5.99 14.98
C HIS A 134 20.44 -6.23 15.95
N PHE A 135 20.23 -7.48 16.37
CA PHE A 135 19.23 -7.85 17.36
C PHE A 135 19.87 -8.34 18.65
N THR A 136 20.85 -9.26 18.58
CA THR A 136 21.40 -9.97 19.74
C THR A 136 22.17 -9.10 20.73
N LYS A 137 22.76 -7.98 20.28
CA LYS A 137 23.51 -7.06 21.14
C LYS A 137 22.64 -5.99 21.82
N SER A 138 21.32 -6.13 21.80
CA SER A 138 20.42 -5.19 22.48
C SER A 138 20.72 -5.08 23.98
N ILE A 139 20.94 -3.85 24.46
CA ILE A 139 21.15 -3.54 25.88
C ILE A 139 19.95 -3.98 26.74
N ASN A 140 18.74 -3.97 26.18
CA ASN A 140 17.51 -4.27 26.92
C ASN A 140 16.97 -5.70 26.69
N ALA A 141 17.76 -6.58 26.04
CA ALA A 141 17.43 -7.98 25.68
C ALA A 141 16.10 -8.23 24.93
N SER A 142 15.27 -7.18 24.76
CA SER A 142 13.88 -7.23 24.29
C SER A 142 13.61 -6.19 23.20
N THR A 143 14.59 -5.37 22.82
CA THR A 143 14.43 -4.29 21.82
C THR A 143 15.57 -4.28 20.82
N PRO A 144 15.36 -4.57 19.53
CA PRO A 144 16.45 -4.59 18.55
C PRO A 144 17.26 -3.29 18.52
N ILE A 145 18.59 -3.38 18.27
CA ILE A 145 19.42 -2.20 18.00
C ILE A 145 18.93 -1.53 16.72
N ALA A 146 18.80 -2.34 15.67
CA ALA A 146 18.22 -1.99 14.39
C ALA A 146 17.14 -3.02 14.01
N ASP A 147 16.09 -2.56 13.35
CA ASP A 147 15.00 -3.44 12.89
C ASP A 147 14.55 -3.11 11.48
N CYS A 148 13.37 -3.64 11.13
CA CYS A 148 12.78 -3.55 9.80
C CYS A 148 12.87 -2.13 9.24
N ILE A 149 12.42 -1.12 10.00
CA ILE A 149 12.34 0.26 9.50
C ILE A 149 13.70 0.97 9.55
N THR A 150 14.64 0.52 10.38
CA THR A 150 16.02 1.04 10.37
C THR A 150 16.65 0.83 9.00
N CYS A 151 16.42 -0.32 8.38
CA CYS A 151 16.94 -0.62 7.05
C CYS A 151 15.99 -0.17 5.94
N HIS A 152 14.69 -0.46 6.05
CA HIS A 152 13.73 -0.35 4.93
C HIS A 152 12.94 0.97 4.87
N SER A 153 13.18 1.91 5.79
CA SER A 153 12.37 3.13 5.98
C SER A 153 10.95 2.83 6.51
N VAL A 154 10.12 3.87 6.64
CA VAL A 154 8.71 3.82 7.05
C VAL A 154 7.90 4.83 6.24
N HIS A 155 6.63 4.53 5.97
CA HIS A 155 5.69 5.32 5.15
C HIS A 155 6.11 5.54 3.68
N ASN A 156 7.28 5.09 3.24
CA ASN A 156 7.70 5.13 1.84
C ASN A 156 8.51 3.88 1.47
N ILE A 157 8.18 2.75 2.10
CA ILE A 157 8.89 1.49 1.93
C ILE A 157 8.83 1.09 0.46
N ALA A 158 10.00 0.85 -0.14
CA ALA A 158 10.11 0.41 -1.52
C ALA A 158 10.71 -1.01 -1.59
N SER A 159 10.31 -1.75 -2.63
CA SER A 159 10.89 -3.05 -2.96
C SER A 159 12.41 -2.97 -3.02
N VAL A 160 13.12 -4.00 -2.52
CA VAL A 160 14.59 -4.07 -2.55
C VAL A 160 15.19 -3.97 -3.96
N LYS A 161 14.38 -4.24 -4.99
CA LYS A 161 14.75 -4.12 -6.41
C LYS A 161 14.53 -2.72 -6.99
N ASP A 162 13.84 -1.85 -6.26
CA ASP A 162 13.56 -0.47 -6.67
C ASP A 162 14.73 0.44 -6.25
N PRO A 163 15.33 1.23 -7.18
CA PRO A 163 16.40 2.17 -6.86
C PRO A 163 16.05 3.18 -5.76
N ARG A 164 14.77 3.46 -5.49
CA ARG A 164 14.31 4.33 -4.41
C ARG A 164 14.56 3.72 -3.03
N SER A 165 14.57 2.39 -2.92
CA SER A 165 14.76 1.66 -1.66
C SER A 165 16.07 2.03 -0.98
N THR A 166 16.02 2.22 0.33
CA THR A 166 17.20 2.47 1.18
C THR A 166 18.16 1.28 1.20
N VAL A 167 17.64 0.07 0.95
CA VAL A 167 18.40 -1.19 0.86
C VAL A 167 18.65 -1.63 -0.58
N TYR A 168 18.48 -0.74 -1.56
CA TYR A 168 18.92 -1.03 -2.92
C TYR A 168 20.45 -1.29 -2.92
N PRO A 169 20.98 -2.26 -3.68
CA PRO A 169 22.37 -2.74 -3.52
C PRO A 169 23.43 -1.64 -3.50
N THR A 170 23.32 -0.63 -4.36
CA THR A 170 24.29 0.48 -4.44
C THR A 170 24.17 1.49 -3.28
N LYS A 171 23.09 1.44 -2.49
CA LYS A 171 22.86 2.31 -1.32
C LYS A 171 23.24 1.65 0.00
N ILE A 172 23.48 0.34 0.03
CA ILE A 172 23.84 -0.40 1.26
C ILE A 172 25.05 0.23 1.98
N PRO A 173 26.17 0.60 1.32
CA PRO A 173 27.28 1.23 2.03
C PRO A 173 26.89 2.53 2.73
N LYS A 174 26.03 3.35 2.10
CA LYS A 174 25.51 4.60 2.70
C LYS A 174 24.61 4.30 3.90
N LEU A 175 23.78 3.27 3.83
CA LEU A 175 22.93 2.82 4.94
C LEU A 175 23.79 2.36 6.13
N CYS A 176 24.78 1.49 5.91
CA CYS A 176 25.67 1.05 6.99
C CYS A 176 26.42 2.24 7.61
N LYS A 177 26.90 3.16 6.77
CA LYS A 177 27.61 4.36 7.19
C LYS A 177 26.77 5.26 8.10
N SER A 178 25.44 5.31 7.95
CA SER A 178 24.60 6.24 8.74
C SER A 178 24.67 6.02 10.25
N CYS A 179 25.03 4.81 10.68
CA CYS A 179 25.29 4.50 12.09
C CYS A 179 26.78 4.23 12.33
N HIS A 180 27.42 3.43 11.47
CA HIS A 180 28.78 2.94 11.70
C HIS A 180 29.91 3.92 11.34
N SER A 181 29.61 5.11 10.81
CA SER A 181 30.65 6.14 10.62
C SER A 181 30.97 6.94 11.88
N ASN A 182 30.22 6.74 12.96
CA ASN A 182 30.47 7.38 14.23
C ASN A 182 30.88 6.30 15.24
N ALA A 183 32.12 6.44 15.75
CA ALA A 183 32.71 5.51 16.70
C ALA A 183 31.89 5.37 17.99
N SER A 184 31.03 6.34 18.35
CA SER A 184 30.14 6.24 19.50
C SER A 184 28.96 5.27 19.30
N PHE A 185 28.70 4.79 18.07
CA PHE A 185 27.69 3.76 17.77
C PHE A 185 28.29 2.35 17.53
N MET A 186 29.61 2.20 17.67
CA MET A 186 30.39 0.96 17.47
C MET A 186 31.01 0.48 18.78
#